data_AF-A0A1I3HNT1-F1
#
_entry.id   AF-A0A1I3HNT1-F1
#
_cell.length_a   1.000
_cell.length_b   1.000
_cell.length_c   1.000
_cell.angle_alpha   90.00
_cell.angle_beta   90.00
_cell.angle_gamma   90.00
#
_symmetry.space_group_name_H-M   'P 1'
#
loop_
_entity.id
_entity.type
_entity.pdbx_description
1 polymer ?
#
loop_
_entity_poly.entity_id
_entity_poly.type
_entity_poly.pdbx_seq_one_letter_code
_entity_poly.pdbx_strand_id
1 'polypeptide(L)'
;MKETPRQVAVATSLLQQVCTFVLVLSALAVTASTVAALAGALPWLELSVGFDGVAVEGAGQIAQISLTVLMLLLVGFLPANSRMRRLELTNRDFHLSMDDVARAYAVVHAADRDGTFELSREFDAMRDRIDWMRAHPDLTGLEHDVLLVAAQMSVESRELAEVYSSEKVDRARSFLRQRQAEVEDYRQRISMAQATVTEIKRWMQAISVEESLAEKQLDRLRKDLSEVTDALKITGFDRSDNVVGLARRDAPADKVAATPAE
;
A
#
# COMPACT_ATOMS: atom_id res chain seq x y z
N MET A 1 4.20 23.13 17.35
CA MET A 1 4.24 22.98 18.82
C MET A 1 5.60 22.43 19.20
N LYS A 2 6.38 23.13 20.04
CA LYS A 2 7.70 22.67 20.50
C LYS A 2 7.48 21.70 21.65
N GLU A 3 7.89 20.45 21.49
CA GLU A 3 7.96 19.49 22.59
C GLU A 3 8.83 20.08 23.70
N THR A 4 8.26 20.30 24.88
CA THR A 4 9.05 20.67 26.04
C THR A 4 9.82 19.42 26.45
N PRO A 5 11.17 19.48 26.51
CA PRO A 5 11.95 18.30 26.85
C PRO A 5 11.55 17.83 28.25
N ARG A 6 11.42 16.51 28.44
CA ARG A 6 10.96 15.85 29.67
C ARG A 6 11.64 16.41 30.94
N GLN A 7 12.89 16.83 30.83
CA GLN A 7 13.66 17.47 31.90
C GLN A 7 13.07 18.81 32.37
N VAL A 8 12.58 19.64 31.44
CA VAL A 8 11.94 20.92 31.76
C VAL A 8 10.59 20.69 32.43
N ALA A 9 9.81 19.71 31.98
CA ALA A 9 8.54 19.35 32.62
C ALA A 9 8.75 18.90 34.08
N VAL A 10 9.74 18.04 34.34
CA VAL A 10 10.10 17.59 35.69
C VAL A 10 10.63 18.75 36.55
N ALA A 11 11.44 19.64 35.99
CA ALA A 11 11.93 20.81 36.72
C ALA A 11 10.78 21.75 37.14
N THR A 12 9.81 22.01 36.23
CA THR A 12 8.66 22.86 36.54
C THR A 12 7.71 22.25 37.59
N SER A 13 7.51 20.92 37.57
CA SER A 13 6.65 20.26 38.55
C SER A 13 7.28 20.25 39.94
N LEU A 14 8.59 19.99 40.04
CA LEU A 14 9.34 20.05 41.30
C LEU A 14 9.35 21.47 41.86
N LEU A 15 9.67 22.47 41.03
CA LEU A 15 9.66 23.88 41.46
C LEU A 15 8.29 24.27 42.01
N GLN A 16 7.22 23.85 41.34
CA GLN A 16 5.88 24.14 41.81
C GLN A 16 5.51 23.45 43.12
N GLN A 17 5.88 22.18 43.31
CA GLN A 17 5.68 21.48 44.58
C GLN A 17 6.39 22.19 45.73
N VAL A 18 7.63 22.64 45.51
CA VAL A 18 8.40 23.40 46.50
C VAL A 18 7.73 24.74 46.80
N CYS A 19 7.32 25.50 45.77
CA CYS A 19 6.63 26.78 45.97
C CYS A 19 5.31 26.62 46.73
N THR A 20 4.51 25.60 46.40
CA THR A 20 3.27 25.29 47.11
C THR A 20 3.53 24.92 48.56
N PHE A 21 4.55 24.08 48.82
CA PHE A 21 4.93 23.69 50.17
C PHE A 21 5.35 24.89 51.02
N VAL A 22 6.23 25.75 50.48
CA VAL A 22 6.69 26.97 51.14
C VAL A 22 5.52 27.91 51.45
N LEU A 23 4.59 28.08 50.52
CA LEU A 23 3.42 28.95 50.70
C LEU A 23 2.45 28.43 51.77
N VAL A 24 2.21 27.12 51.81
CA VAL A 24 1.37 26.51 52.86
C VAL A 24 2.05 26.63 54.23
N LEU A 25 3.35 26.39 54.30
CA LEU A 25 4.12 26.53 55.54
C LEU A 25 4.10 27.98 56.06
N SER A 26 4.29 28.96 55.17
CA SER A 26 4.25 30.37 55.55
C SER A 26 2.85 30.80 56.01
N ALA A 27 1.79 30.32 55.34
CA ALA A 27 0.41 30.61 55.75
C ALA A 27 0.10 30.02 57.13
N LEU A 28 0.57 28.81 57.42
CA LEU A 28 0.38 28.17 58.72
C LEU A 28 1.15 28.92 59.82
N ALA A 29 2.40 29.33 59.56
CA ALA A 29 3.20 30.10 60.50
C ALA A 29 2.56 31.46 60.85
N VAL A 30 2.11 32.21 59.84
CA VAL A 30 1.46 33.52 60.02
C VAL A 30 0.10 33.39 60.69
N THR A 31 -0.66 32.34 60.39
CA THR A 31 -1.94 32.08 61.06
C THR A 31 -1.72 31.72 62.54
N ALA A 32 -0.73 30.87 62.83
CA ALA A 32 -0.37 30.52 64.20
C ALA A 32 0.10 31.73 65.02
N SER A 33 0.92 32.61 64.43
CA SER A 33 1.36 33.84 65.11
C SER A 33 0.21 34.80 65.38
N THR A 34 -0.74 34.93 64.45
CA THR A 34 -1.95 35.75 64.64
C THR A 34 -2.88 35.19 65.72
N VAL A 35 -3.07 33.87 65.77
CA VAL A 35 -3.87 33.23 66.84
C VAL A 35 -3.20 33.36 68.20
N ALA A 36 -1.88 33.16 68.27
CA ALA A 36 -1.13 33.30 69.52
C ALA A 36 -1.11 34.76 70.03
N ALA A 37 -1.03 35.75 69.13
CA ALA A 37 -1.14 37.16 69.50
C ALA A 37 -2.55 37.52 69.98
N LEU A 38 -3.58 36.96 69.34
CA LEU A 38 -4.97 37.12 69.78
C LEU A 38 -5.23 36.51 71.17
N ALA A 39 -4.61 35.37 71.47
CA ALA A 39 -4.67 34.73 72.79
C ALA A 39 -3.80 35.42 73.86
N GLY A 40 -3.07 36.47 73.51
CA GLY A 40 -2.16 37.19 74.41
C GLY A 40 -0.87 36.43 74.74
N ALA A 41 -0.57 35.34 74.03
CA ALA A 41 0.64 34.55 74.22
C ALA A 41 1.87 35.15 73.53
N LEU A 42 1.66 35.93 72.46
CA LEU A 42 2.70 36.67 71.74
C LEU A 42 2.31 38.15 71.62
N PRO A 43 3.28 39.08 71.60
CA PRO A 43 2.98 40.46 71.25
C PRO A 43 2.56 40.56 69.77
N TRP A 44 1.68 41.51 69.45
CA TRP A 44 1.36 41.84 68.07
C TRP A 44 2.59 42.41 67.36
N LEU A 45 2.63 42.26 66.03
CA LEU A 45 3.64 42.91 65.21
C LEU A 45 3.61 44.42 65.46
N GLU A 46 4.77 45.02 65.71
CA GLU A 46 4.92 46.46 65.88
C GLU A 46 5.43 47.08 64.58
N LEU A 47 4.69 48.05 64.04
CA LEU A 47 4.98 48.67 62.77
C LEU A 47 4.62 50.15 62.85
N SER A 48 5.61 51.03 62.69
CA SER A 48 5.40 52.48 62.74
C SER A 48 5.10 53.01 61.35
N VAL A 49 3.81 53.18 61.03
CA VAL A 49 3.34 53.79 59.78
C VAL A 49 2.54 55.04 60.12
N GLY A 50 2.79 56.11 59.39
CA GLY A 50 2.02 57.34 59.45
C GLY A 50 1.54 57.77 58.07
N PHE A 51 0.41 58.44 58.03
CA PHE A 51 -0.16 59.04 56.82
C PHE A 51 -0.37 60.53 57.07
N ASP A 52 0.24 61.37 56.25
CA ASP A 52 0.18 62.84 56.38
C ASP A 52 0.57 63.36 57.78
N GLY A 53 1.61 62.77 58.37
CA GLY A 53 2.11 63.13 59.70
C GLY A 53 1.32 62.57 60.89
N VAL A 54 0.19 61.89 60.64
CA VAL A 54 -0.60 61.21 61.68
C VAL A 54 -0.16 59.75 61.77
N ALA A 55 0.26 59.31 62.97
CA ALA A 55 0.59 57.91 63.21
C ALA A 55 -0.69 57.06 63.19
N VAL A 56 -0.64 55.92 62.51
CA VAL A 56 -1.76 54.97 62.46
C VAL A 56 -1.66 54.05 63.67
N GLU A 57 -2.62 54.17 64.59
CA GLU A 57 -2.71 53.27 65.74
C GLU A 57 -2.97 51.83 65.29
N GLY A 58 -2.27 50.87 65.90
CA GLY A 58 -2.44 49.45 65.58
C GLY A 58 -2.00 49.04 64.18
N ALA A 59 -1.19 49.84 63.49
CA ALA A 59 -0.75 49.56 62.11
C ALA A 59 -0.16 48.14 61.94
N GLY A 60 0.64 47.67 62.91
CA GLY A 60 1.20 46.32 62.86
C GLY A 60 0.17 45.20 63.06
N GLN A 61 -0.84 45.41 63.90
CA GLN A 61 -1.98 44.49 64.04
C GLN A 61 -2.78 44.40 62.73
N ILE A 62 -3.08 45.54 62.12
CA ILE A 62 -3.80 45.60 60.84
C ILE A 62 -2.99 44.89 59.74
N ALA A 63 -1.67 45.13 59.68
CA ALA A 63 -0.79 44.48 58.72
C ALA A 63 -0.73 42.96 58.90
N GLN A 64 -0.60 42.49 60.15
CA GLN A 64 -0.54 41.06 60.47
C GLN A 64 -1.85 40.33 60.10
N ILE A 65 -3.00 40.91 60.45
CA ILE A 65 -4.32 40.35 60.10
C ILE A 65 -4.50 40.34 58.57
N SER A 66 -4.19 41.44 57.90
CA SER A 66 -4.32 41.55 56.44
C SER A 66 -3.44 40.54 55.70
N LEU A 67 -2.19 40.36 56.14
CA LEU A 67 -1.28 39.36 55.60
C LEU A 67 -1.80 37.93 55.83
N THR A 68 -2.36 37.66 57.00
CA THR A 68 -2.97 36.35 57.32
C THR A 68 -4.13 36.05 56.38
N VAL A 69 -5.05 37.01 56.20
CA VAL A 69 -6.17 36.87 55.28
C VAL A 69 -5.70 36.66 53.84
N LEU A 70 -4.71 37.42 53.37
CA LEU A 70 -4.12 37.27 52.04
C LEU A 70 -3.53 35.87 51.84
N MET A 71 -2.76 35.36 52.81
CA MET A 71 -2.17 34.03 52.74
C MET A 71 -3.22 32.92 52.71
N LEU A 72 -4.28 33.04 53.51
CA LEU A 72 -5.39 32.09 53.51
C LEU A 72 -6.14 32.09 52.17
N LEU A 73 -6.36 33.28 51.59
CA LEU A 73 -6.94 33.40 50.24
C LEU A 73 -6.06 32.69 49.21
N LEU A 74 -4.74 32.97 49.19
CA LEU A 74 -3.80 32.33 48.25
C LEU A 74 -3.77 30.81 48.40
N VAL A 75 -3.78 30.29 49.63
CA VAL A 75 -3.89 28.84 49.89
C VAL A 75 -5.21 28.29 49.38
N GLY A 76 -6.32 29.02 49.55
CA GLY A 76 -7.64 28.66 49.03
C GLY A 76 -7.70 28.52 47.50
N PHE A 77 -6.82 29.19 46.75
CA PHE A 77 -6.73 29.05 45.28
C PHE A 77 -5.92 27.82 44.82
N LEU A 78 -5.11 27.18 45.68
CA LEU A 78 -4.29 26.02 45.32
C LEU A 78 -5.09 24.81 44.79
N PRO A 79 -6.22 24.40 45.41
CA PRO A 79 -7.00 23.27 44.92
C PRO A 79 -7.57 23.51 43.51
N ALA A 80 -8.01 24.73 43.21
CA ALA A 80 -8.53 25.10 41.90
C ALA A 80 -7.47 24.94 40.79
N ASN A 81 -6.25 25.43 41.04
CA ASN A 81 -5.14 25.30 40.09
C ASN A 81 -4.68 23.84 39.91
N SER A 82 -4.74 23.03 40.97
CA SER A 82 -4.42 21.59 40.89
C SER A 82 -5.43 20.82 40.04
N ARG A 83 -6.71 21.18 40.15
CA ARG A 83 -7.80 20.59 39.35
C ARG A 83 -7.65 20.95 37.89
N MET A 84 -7.33 22.20 37.58
CA MET A 84 -7.08 22.66 36.21
C MET A 84 -5.89 21.95 35.58
N ARG A 85 -4.74 21.85 36.28
CA ARG A 85 -3.61 21.07 35.76
C ARG A 85 -3.96 19.61 35.53
N ARG A 86 -4.72 18.99 36.43
CA ARG A 86 -5.14 17.60 36.25
C ARG A 86 -5.99 17.46 34.99
N LEU A 87 -6.90 18.39 34.71
CA LEU A 87 -7.68 18.38 33.46
C LEU A 87 -6.79 18.52 32.22
N GLU A 88 -5.79 19.41 32.24
CA GLU A 88 -4.84 19.58 31.13
C GLU A 88 -3.96 18.33 30.92
N LEU A 89 -3.52 17.70 32.01
CA LEU A 89 -2.75 16.47 31.95
C LEU A 89 -3.61 15.29 31.51
N THR A 90 -4.81 15.11 32.06
CA THR A 90 -5.75 14.05 31.66
C THR A 90 -6.20 14.21 30.20
N ASN A 91 -6.33 15.44 29.69
CA ASN A 91 -6.63 15.68 28.27
C ASN A 91 -5.43 15.33 27.36
N ARG A 92 -4.19 15.40 27.88
CA ARG A 92 -2.96 14.98 27.17
C ARG A 92 -2.60 13.51 27.38
N ASP A 93 -3.07 12.90 28.47
CA ASP A 93 -2.99 11.47 28.81
C ASP A 93 -4.02 10.64 28.04
N PHE A 94 -4.82 11.29 27.19
CA PHE A 94 -5.51 10.66 26.09
C PHE A 94 -4.46 10.21 25.05
N HIS A 95 -3.61 9.29 25.49
CA HIS A 95 -2.59 8.64 24.71
C HIS A 95 -3.33 7.69 23.77
N LEU A 96 -3.75 8.25 22.64
CA LEU A 96 -3.96 7.48 21.42
C LEU A 96 -2.62 6.78 21.13
N SER A 97 -2.44 5.59 21.69
CA SER A 97 -1.25 4.78 21.47
C SER A 97 -1.23 4.44 19.99
N MET A 98 -0.25 4.99 19.26
CA MET A 98 -0.14 4.79 17.82
C MET A 98 -0.03 3.29 17.48
N ASP A 99 0.54 2.49 18.39
CA ASP A 99 0.64 1.04 18.26
C ASP A 99 -0.74 0.38 18.31
N ASP A 100 -1.64 0.84 19.18
CA ASP A 100 -3.00 0.30 19.28
C ASP A 100 -3.88 0.74 18.12
N VAL A 101 -3.70 1.97 17.64
CA VAL A 101 -4.33 2.44 16.40
C VAL A 101 -3.84 1.62 15.21
N ALA A 102 -2.53 1.38 15.08
CA ALA A 102 -1.97 0.59 13.99
C ALA A 102 -2.47 -0.86 14.04
N ARG A 103 -2.58 -1.45 15.23
CA ARG A 103 -3.14 -2.80 15.44
C ARG A 103 -4.60 -2.87 15.02
N ALA A 104 -5.44 -1.95 15.51
CA ALA A 104 -6.86 -1.90 15.16
C ALA A 104 -7.06 -1.62 13.67
N TYR A 105 -6.30 -0.68 13.10
CA TYR A 105 -6.31 -0.37 11.68
C TYR A 105 -5.93 -1.58 10.83
N ALA A 106 -4.86 -2.30 11.18
CA ALA A 106 -4.43 -3.48 10.42
C ALA A 106 -5.52 -4.56 10.35
N VAL A 107 -6.20 -4.81 11.47
CA VAL A 107 -7.28 -5.80 11.57
C VAL A 107 -8.50 -5.37 10.75
N VAL A 108 -8.96 -4.13 10.92
CA VAL A 108 -10.15 -3.65 10.19
C VAL A 108 -9.88 -3.48 8.69
N HIS A 109 -8.66 -3.05 8.33
CA HIS A 109 -8.25 -2.93 6.92
C HIS A 109 -8.13 -4.30 6.25
N ALA A 110 -7.68 -5.34 6.96
CA ALA A 110 -7.70 -6.70 6.44
C ALA A 110 -9.15 -7.17 6.18
N ALA A 111 -10.07 -6.90 7.10
CA ALA A 111 -11.49 -7.21 6.91
C ALA A 111 -12.11 -6.44 5.73
N ASP A 112 -11.68 -5.19 5.50
CA ASP A 112 -12.04 -4.39 4.32
C ASP A 112 -11.54 -5.04 3.02
N ARG A 113 -10.32 -5.58 3.00
CA ARG A 113 -9.75 -6.30 1.84
C ARG A 113 -10.43 -7.63 1.54
N ASP A 114 -11.05 -8.23 2.53
CA ASP A 114 -11.84 -9.45 2.39
C ASP A 114 -13.32 -9.16 2.07
N GLY A 115 -13.73 -7.89 2.01
CA GLY A 115 -15.08 -7.49 1.65
C GLY A 115 -16.11 -7.70 2.76
N THR A 116 -15.69 -7.64 4.03
CA THR A 116 -16.56 -7.87 5.19
C THR A 116 -17.65 -6.81 5.35
N PHE A 117 -17.38 -5.59 4.90
CA PHE A 117 -18.27 -4.43 5.08
C PHE A 117 -19.03 -4.12 3.80
N GLU A 118 -20.33 -3.85 3.90
CA GLU A 118 -21.16 -3.46 2.76
C GLU A 118 -20.95 -1.98 2.38
N LEU A 119 -21.31 -1.63 1.14
CA LEU A 119 -21.33 -0.24 0.67
C LEU A 119 -22.50 0.53 1.28
N SER A 120 -22.27 1.09 2.46
CA SER A 120 -23.20 1.98 3.14
C SER A 120 -22.85 3.46 2.88
N ARG A 121 -23.75 4.37 3.26
CA ARG A 121 -23.44 5.81 3.32
C ARG A 121 -22.23 6.05 4.23
N GLU A 122 -21.47 7.12 3.99
CA GLU A 122 -20.21 7.41 4.71
C GLU A 122 -20.32 7.35 6.24
N PHE A 123 -21.44 7.83 6.80
CA PHE A 123 -21.68 7.80 8.24
C PHE A 123 -21.95 6.41 8.80
N ASP A 124 -22.66 5.56 8.05
CA ASP A 124 -22.92 4.18 8.46
C ASP A 124 -21.64 3.34 8.33
N ALA A 125 -20.76 3.68 7.38
CA ALA A 125 -19.54 2.94 7.10
C ALA A 125 -18.53 2.98 8.27
N MET A 126 -18.43 4.13 8.94
CA MET A 126 -17.58 4.27 10.13
C MET A 126 -18.18 3.49 11.31
N ARG A 127 -19.49 3.60 11.51
CA ARG A 127 -20.19 2.94 12.62
C ARG A 127 -20.09 1.41 12.52
N ASP A 128 -20.32 0.86 11.33
CA ASP A 128 -20.24 -0.57 11.06
C ASP A 128 -18.85 -1.14 11.41
N ARG A 129 -17.79 -0.43 11.02
CA ARG A 129 -16.40 -0.79 11.38
C ARG A 129 -16.14 -0.73 12.88
N ILE A 130 -16.65 0.29 13.58
CA ILE A 130 -16.51 0.39 15.04
C ILE A 130 -17.24 -0.75 15.74
N ASP A 131 -18.48 -1.04 15.33
CA ASP A 131 -19.29 -2.10 15.93
C ASP A 131 -18.68 -3.48 15.65
N TRP A 132 -18.12 -3.69 14.46
CA TRP A 132 -17.36 -4.90 14.12
C TRP A 132 -16.08 -5.03 14.96
N MET A 133 -15.28 -3.96 15.10
CA MET A 133 -14.06 -3.99 15.91
C MET A 133 -14.35 -4.24 17.39
N ARG A 134 -15.46 -3.71 17.92
CA ARG A 134 -15.89 -3.97 19.30
C ARG A 134 -16.25 -5.44 19.54
N ALA A 135 -16.77 -6.12 18.53
CA ALA A 135 -17.07 -7.54 18.59
C ALA A 135 -15.84 -8.44 18.36
N HIS A 136 -14.70 -7.86 17.96
CA HIS A 136 -13.51 -8.60 17.62
C HIS A 136 -12.72 -9.03 18.89
N PRO A 137 -12.37 -10.33 19.04
CA PRO A 137 -11.77 -10.85 20.27
C PRO A 137 -10.43 -10.18 20.59
N ASP A 138 -9.62 -9.90 19.58
CA ASP A 138 -8.26 -9.35 19.76
C ASP A 138 -8.23 -7.83 20.00
N LEU A 139 -9.35 -7.14 19.76
CA LEU A 139 -9.50 -5.69 19.96
C LEU A 139 -10.33 -5.35 21.20
N THR A 140 -10.75 -6.38 21.95
CA THR A 140 -11.54 -6.20 23.17
C THR A 140 -10.71 -5.47 24.23
N GLY A 141 -11.19 -4.31 24.69
CA GLY A 141 -10.52 -3.50 25.70
C GLY A 141 -9.74 -2.30 25.14
N LEU A 142 -9.69 -2.11 23.82
CA LEU A 142 -9.22 -0.85 23.24
C LEU A 142 -10.21 0.28 23.52
N GLU A 143 -9.69 1.47 23.76
CA GLU A 143 -10.51 2.67 23.99
C GLU A 143 -11.30 3.05 22.73
N HIS A 144 -12.45 3.70 22.94
CA HIS A 144 -13.34 4.05 21.84
C HIS A 144 -12.66 4.91 20.77
N ASP A 145 -11.83 5.86 21.18
CA ASP A 145 -11.17 6.80 20.28
C ASP A 145 -10.10 6.12 19.42
N VAL A 146 -9.44 5.07 19.91
CA VAL A 146 -8.55 4.22 19.11
C VAL A 146 -9.34 3.55 17.98
N LEU A 147 -10.50 2.98 18.31
CA LEU A 147 -11.40 2.37 17.33
C LEU A 147 -11.94 3.39 16.34
N LEU A 148 -12.24 4.61 16.78
CA LEU A 148 -12.74 5.68 15.92
C LEU A 148 -11.68 6.09 14.89
N VAL A 149 -10.43 6.31 15.31
CA VAL A 149 -9.33 6.67 14.41
C VAL A 149 -9.03 5.54 13.44
N ALA A 150 -8.97 4.28 13.91
CA ALA A 150 -8.79 3.13 13.05
C ALA A 150 -9.91 3.00 12.01
N ALA A 151 -11.17 3.20 12.41
CA ALA A 151 -12.31 3.18 11.50
C ALA A 151 -12.24 4.31 10.46
N GLN A 152 -11.88 5.53 10.87
CA GLN A 152 -11.70 6.65 9.95
C GLN A 152 -10.62 6.34 8.92
N MET A 153 -9.44 5.88 9.36
CA MET A 153 -8.36 5.50 8.44
C MET A 153 -8.78 4.36 7.50
N SER A 154 -9.55 3.39 7.99
CA SER A 154 -10.08 2.29 7.16
C SER A 154 -10.99 2.83 6.06
N VAL A 155 -11.93 3.73 6.39
CA VAL A 155 -12.84 4.36 5.42
C VAL A 155 -12.05 5.15 4.37
N GLU A 156 -11.05 5.95 4.79
CA GLU A 156 -10.17 6.68 3.89
C GLU A 156 -9.38 5.73 2.97
N SER A 157 -8.95 4.58 3.48
CA SER A 157 -8.17 3.57 2.74
C SER A 157 -9.03 2.56 1.94
N ARG A 158 -10.36 2.68 1.98
CA ARG A 158 -11.29 1.65 1.46
C ARG A 158 -11.12 1.40 -0.03
N GLU A 159 -10.97 2.45 -0.83
CA GLU A 159 -10.79 2.31 -2.29
C GLU A 159 -9.55 1.48 -2.61
N LEU A 160 -8.46 1.69 -1.86
CA LEU A 160 -7.25 0.88 -2.00
C LEU A 160 -7.50 -0.56 -1.58
N ALA A 161 -8.23 -0.80 -0.49
CA ALA A 161 -8.59 -2.14 -0.05
C ALA A 161 -9.43 -2.88 -1.11
N GLU A 162 -10.35 -2.18 -1.77
CA GLU A 162 -11.19 -2.73 -2.82
C GLU A 162 -10.39 -3.06 -4.10
N VAL A 163 -9.50 -2.18 -4.53
CA VAL A 163 -8.63 -2.41 -5.70
C VAL A 163 -7.67 -3.57 -5.43
N TYR A 164 -7.07 -3.62 -4.24
CA TYR A 164 -6.09 -4.61 -3.81
C TYR A 164 -6.69 -5.69 -2.90
N SER A 165 -7.95 -6.07 -3.15
CA SER A 165 -8.61 -7.13 -2.39
C SER A 165 -7.83 -8.44 -2.51
N SER A 166 -7.85 -9.25 -1.46
CA SER A 166 -7.15 -10.55 -1.41
C SER A 166 -7.53 -11.42 -2.61
N GLU A 167 -8.82 -11.52 -2.88
CA GLU A 167 -9.39 -12.24 -4.01
C GLU A 167 -8.92 -11.73 -5.37
N LYS A 168 -8.92 -10.41 -5.62
CA LYS A 168 -8.47 -9.82 -6.90
C LYS A 168 -6.98 -10.09 -7.12
N VAL A 169 -6.16 -9.94 -6.09
CA VAL A 169 -4.71 -10.19 -6.15
C VAL A 169 -4.43 -11.66 -6.43
N ASP A 170 -5.12 -12.57 -5.77
CA ASP A 170 -4.92 -14.01 -5.98
C ASP A 170 -5.39 -14.47 -7.38
N ARG A 171 -6.50 -13.92 -7.89
CA ARG A 171 -6.93 -14.10 -9.29
C ARG A 171 -5.91 -13.57 -10.29
N ALA A 172 -5.36 -12.38 -10.06
CA ALA A 172 -4.33 -11.83 -10.94
C ALA A 172 -3.08 -12.73 -10.96
N ARG A 173 -2.68 -13.25 -9.79
CA ARG A 173 -1.55 -14.18 -9.67
C ARG A 173 -1.83 -15.51 -10.37
N SER A 174 -3.03 -16.06 -10.27
CA SER A 174 -3.40 -17.30 -10.97
C SER A 174 -3.40 -17.12 -12.48
N PHE A 175 -3.95 -16.00 -12.99
CA PHE A 175 -3.92 -15.66 -14.41
C PHE A 175 -2.48 -15.57 -14.95
N LEU A 176 -1.58 -14.91 -14.22
CA LEU A 176 -0.17 -14.82 -14.62
C LEU A 176 0.50 -16.20 -14.68
N ARG A 177 0.25 -17.08 -13.70
CA ARG A 177 0.77 -18.47 -13.74
C ARG A 177 0.23 -19.25 -14.93
N GLN A 178 -1.07 -19.11 -15.21
CA GLN A 178 -1.67 -19.75 -16.39
C GLN A 178 -1.03 -19.23 -17.68
N ARG A 179 -0.84 -17.92 -17.82
CA ARG A 179 -0.19 -17.33 -18.99
C ARG A 179 1.26 -17.79 -19.16
N GLN A 180 2.00 -17.96 -18.06
CA GLN A 180 3.35 -18.54 -18.10
C GLN A 180 3.35 -19.98 -18.63
N ALA A 181 2.41 -20.81 -18.16
CA ALA A 181 2.27 -22.18 -18.65
C ALA A 181 1.89 -22.22 -20.14
N GLU A 182 0.97 -21.36 -20.58
CA GLU A 182 0.59 -21.23 -21.99
C GLU A 182 1.77 -20.80 -22.87
N VAL A 183 2.61 -19.86 -22.41
CA VAL A 183 3.81 -19.43 -23.15
C VAL A 183 4.81 -20.57 -23.32
N GLU A 184 4.97 -21.41 -22.31
CA GLU A 184 5.90 -22.54 -22.38
C GLU A 184 5.42 -23.62 -23.35
N ASP A 185 4.13 -23.96 -23.34
CA ASP A 185 3.53 -24.86 -24.33
C ASP A 185 3.69 -24.30 -25.76
N TYR A 186 3.45 -23.00 -25.96
CA TYR A 186 3.69 -22.38 -27.26
C TYR A 186 5.15 -22.45 -27.70
N ARG A 187 6.11 -22.24 -26.80
CA ARG A 187 7.54 -22.40 -27.11
C ARG A 187 7.88 -23.81 -27.55
N GLN A 188 7.35 -24.82 -26.87
CA GLN A 188 7.54 -26.22 -27.25
C GLN A 188 6.98 -26.50 -28.65
N ARG A 189 5.76 -26.03 -28.95
CA ARG A 189 5.14 -26.19 -30.28
C ARG A 189 5.95 -25.51 -31.38
N ILE A 190 6.44 -24.28 -31.14
CA ILE A 190 7.29 -23.56 -32.10
C ILE A 190 8.58 -24.32 -32.34
N SER A 191 9.23 -24.85 -31.30
CA SER A 191 10.44 -25.65 -31.43
C SER A 191 10.22 -26.91 -32.28
N MET A 192 9.12 -27.64 -32.03
CA MET A 192 8.75 -28.80 -32.85
C MET A 192 8.52 -28.42 -34.31
N ALA A 193 7.76 -27.36 -34.57
CA ALA A 193 7.50 -26.89 -35.93
C ALA A 193 8.79 -26.48 -36.66
N GLN A 194 9.73 -25.82 -35.98
CA GLN A 194 11.04 -25.46 -36.54
C GLN A 194 11.87 -26.70 -36.90
N ALA A 195 11.85 -27.73 -36.05
CA ALA A 195 12.51 -29.00 -36.35
C ALA A 195 11.90 -29.67 -37.60
N THR A 196 10.57 -29.75 -37.67
CA THR A 196 9.86 -30.30 -38.84
C THR A 196 10.17 -29.51 -40.13
N VAL A 197 10.17 -28.18 -40.09
CA VAL A 197 10.51 -27.34 -41.25
C VAL A 197 11.95 -27.59 -41.70
N THR A 198 12.87 -27.79 -40.76
CA THR A 198 14.27 -28.08 -41.08
C THR A 198 14.43 -29.44 -41.74
N GLU A 199 13.69 -30.45 -41.26
CA GLU A 199 13.65 -31.78 -41.87
C GLU A 199 13.06 -31.74 -43.29
N ILE A 200 11.94 -31.06 -43.49
CA ILE A 200 11.32 -30.89 -44.81
C ILE A 200 12.29 -30.21 -45.79
N LYS A 201 13.00 -29.16 -45.35
CA LYS A 201 14.03 -28.50 -46.17
C LYS A 201 15.14 -29.47 -46.59
N ARG A 202 15.57 -30.35 -45.69
CA ARG A 202 16.59 -31.37 -45.99
C ARG A 202 16.08 -32.38 -46.99
N TRP A 203 14.84 -32.86 -46.86
CA TRP A 203 14.23 -33.78 -47.83
C TRP A 203 14.08 -33.15 -49.21
N MET A 204 13.64 -31.89 -49.28
CA MET A 204 13.56 -31.13 -50.52
C MET A 204 14.93 -31.05 -51.23
N GLN A 205 15.99 -30.77 -50.49
CA GLN A 205 17.35 -30.74 -51.05
C GLN A 205 17.80 -32.12 -51.55
N ALA A 206 17.53 -33.20 -50.80
CA ALA A 206 17.86 -34.55 -51.22
C ALA A 206 17.13 -34.95 -52.52
N ILE A 207 15.82 -34.70 -52.58
CA ILE A 207 15.00 -34.97 -53.77
C ILE A 207 15.50 -34.19 -54.98
N SER A 208 15.84 -32.90 -54.82
CA SER A 208 16.36 -32.07 -55.92
C SER A 208 17.69 -32.62 -56.49
N VAL A 209 18.56 -33.14 -55.62
CA VAL A 209 19.82 -33.78 -56.03
C VAL A 209 19.55 -35.10 -56.77
N GLU A 210 18.63 -35.92 -56.27
CA GLU A 210 18.24 -37.18 -56.91
C GLU A 210 17.58 -36.97 -58.28
N GLU A 211 16.69 -35.98 -58.39
CA GLU A 211 16.05 -35.59 -59.65
C GLU A 211 17.08 -35.13 -60.69
N SER A 212 18.04 -34.30 -60.27
CA SER A 212 19.15 -33.85 -61.13
C SER A 212 20.04 -35.01 -61.61
N LEU A 213 20.20 -36.06 -60.80
CA LEU A 213 20.94 -37.28 -61.19
C LEU A 213 20.12 -38.10 -62.20
N ALA A 214 18.83 -38.31 -61.92
CA ALA A 214 17.92 -39.05 -62.79
C ALA A 214 17.80 -38.41 -64.18
N GLU A 215 17.72 -37.08 -64.25
CA GLU A 215 17.70 -36.32 -65.50
C GLU A 215 18.97 -36.58 -66.33
N LYS A 216 20.16 -36.52 -65.69
CA LYS A 216 21.43 -36.86 -66.35
C LYS A 216 21.51 -38.30 -66.83
N GLN A 217 20.96 -39.25 -66.06
CA GLN A 217 20.91 -40.66 -66.46
C GLN A 217 20.00 -40.87 -67.67
N LEU A 218 18.84 -40.20 -67.70
CA LEU A 218 17.93 -40.22 -68.85
C LEU A 218 18.59 -39.63 -70.10
N ASP A 219 19.28 -38.49 -69.98
CA ASP A 219 20.00 -37.89 -71.11
C ASP A 219 21.08 -38.81 -71.67
N ARG A 220 21.83 -39.47 -70.78
CA ARG A 220 22.83 -40.46 -71.19
C ARG A 220 22.20 -41.66 -71.88
N LEU A 221 21.16 -42.26 -71.30
CA LEU A 221 20.42 -43.37 -71.91
C LEU A 221 19.85 -42.99 -73.28
N ARG A 222 19.34 -41.76 -73.42
CA ARG A 222 18.80 -41.24 -74.68
C ARG A 222 19.90 -41.08 -75.74
N LYS A 223 21.08 -40.63 -75.34
CA LYS A 223 22.26 -40.57 -76.20
C LYS A 223 22.71 -41.98 -76.61
N ASP A 224 22.87 -42.90 -75.65
CA ASP A 224 23.27 -44.29 -75.91
C ASP A 224 22.26 -44.98 -76.85
N LEU A 225 20.96 -44.78 -76.64
CA LEU A 225 19.90 -45.26 -77.54
C LEU A 225 20.07 -44.67 -78.94
N SER A 226 20.29 -43.37 -79.07
CA SER A 226 20.48 -42.72 -80.38
C SER A 226 21.70 -43.29 -81.13
N GLU A 227 22.81 -43.52 -80.44
CA GLU A 227 24.01 -44.12 -81.00
C GLU A 227 23.74 -45.56 -81.49
N VAL A 228 23.06 -46.39 -80.69
CA VAL A 228 22.68 -47.76 -81.09
C VAL A 228 21.71 -47.75 -82.27
N THR A 229 20.74 -46.82 -82.27
CA THR A 229 19.75 -46.72 -83.36
C THR A 229 20.42 -46.27 -84.66
N ASP A 230 21.38 -45.34 -84.60
CA ASP A 230 22.16 -44.92 -85.76
C ASP A 230 23.12 -46.01 -86.23
N ALA A 231 23.75 -46.77 -85.32
CA ALA A 231 24.54 -47.95 -85.68
C ALA A 231 23.70 -49.03 -86.38
N LEU A 232 22.46 -49.24 -85.94
CA LEU A 232 21.50 -50.15 -86.58
C LEU A 232 21.11 -49.70 -88.00
N LYS A 233 20.98 -48.39 -88.26
CA LYS A 233 20.77 -47.87 -89.62
C LYS A 233 21.93 -48.23 -90.56
N ILE A 234 23.15 -48.33 -90.03
CA ILE A 234 24.36 -48.70 -90.79
C ILE A 234 24.41 -50.21 -91.08
N THR A 235 23.83 -51.06 -90.22
CA THR A 235 23.91 -52.53 -90.33
C THR A 235 22.79 -53.22 -91.13
N GLY A 236 21.96 -52.46 -91.85
CA GLY A 236 21.12 -53.01 -92.92
C GLY A 236 19.62 -53.04 -92.62
N PHE A 237 18.92 -52.03 -93.10
CA PHE A 237 17.96 -52.11 -94.21
C PHE A 237 17.65 -50.67 -94.54
N ASP A 238 18.28 -50.14 -95.59
CA ASP A 238 17.87 -48.88 -96.22
C ASP A 238 16.45 -49.09 -96.76
N ARG A 239 15.45 -48.76 -95.96
CA ARG A 239 14.08 -48.70 -96.44
C ARG A 239 13.97 -47.38 -97.17
N SER A 240 14.08 -47.48 -98.49
CA SER A 240 13.83 -46.45 -99.48
C SER A 240 12.89 -45.36 -99.00
N ASP A 241 13.38 -44.13 -99.11
CA ASP A 241 12.70 -42.86 -98.95
C ASP A 241 11.31 -42.86 -99.63
N ASN A 242 10.27 -43.22 -98.88
CA ASN A 242 8.88 -43.19 -99.31
C ASN A 242 8.01 -42.76 -98.12
N VAL A 243 8.27 -41.56 -97.61
CA VAL A 243 7.31 -40.85 -96.77
C VAL A 243 6.63 -39.80 -97.62
N VAL A 244 5.45 -40.15 -98.14
CA VAL A 244 4.51 -39.19 -98.71
C VAL A 244 4.11 -38.22 -97.60
N GLY A 245 4.39 -36.93 -97.80
CA GLY A 245 3.94 -35.88 -96.89
C GLY A 245 2.41 -35.89 -96.81
N LEU A 246 1.87 -36.26 -95.64
CA LEU A 246 0.46 -36.04 -95.37
C LEU A 246 0.25 -34.54 -95.24
N ALA A 247 -0.54 -33.99 -96.15
CA ALA A 247 -0.99 -32.61 -96.12
C ALA A 247 -1.52 -32.26 -94.72
N ARG A 248 -0.95 -31.22 -94.13
CA ARG A 248 -1.46 -30.62 -92.90
C ARG A 248 -2.90 -30.19 -93.15
N ARG A 249 -3.85 -30.93 -92.58
CA ARG A 249 -5.24 -30.49 -92.51
C ARG A 249 -5.29 -29.46 -91.40
N ASP A 250 -5.25 -28.19 -91.78
CA ASP A 250 -5.59 -27.10 -90.88
C ASP A 250 -7.01 -27.30 -90.36
N ALA A 251 -7.14 -27.42 -89.04
CA ALA A 251 -8.41 -27.37 -88.32
C ALA A 251 -8.23 -26.43 -87.12
N PRO A 252 -9.27 -25.67 -86.78
CA PRO A 252 -9.14 -24.29 -86.33
C PRO A 252 -8.77 -24.18 -84.85
N ALA A 253 -8.09 -23.08 -84.52
CA ALA A 253 -7.84 -22.63 -83.16
C ALA A 253 -9.17 -22.42 -82.44
N ASP A 254 -9.52 -23.33 -81.53
CA ASP A 254 -10.62 -23.11 -80.60
C ASP A 254 -10.11 -22.39 -79.35
N LYS A 255 -10.66 -21.20 -79.13
CA LYS A 255 -10.43 -20.38 -77.95
C LYS A 255 -11.27 -20.97 -76.81
N VAL A 256 -10.63 -21.48 -75.77
CA VAL A 256 -11.27 -21.69 -74.47
C VAL A 256 -10.46 -20.88 -73.46
N ALA A 257 -10.83 -19.62 -73.25
CA ALA A 257 -11.83 -19.19 -72.29
C ALA A 257 -11.36 -19.47 -70.86
N ALA A 258 -10.99 -18.36 -70.20
CA ALA A 258 -10.72 -18.28 -68.79
C ALA A 258 -11.86 -18.88 -67.97
N THR A 259 -11.51 -19.55 -66.88
CA THR A 259 -12.41 -19.79 -65.76
C THR A 259 -11.67 -19.37 -64.50
N PRO A 260 -12.15 -18.37 -63.74
CA PRO A 260 -11.83 -18.24 -62.33
C PRO A 260 -12.85 -19.08 -61.54
N ALA A 261 -12.36 -19.90 -60.62
CA ALA A 261 -13.19 -20.55 -59.62
C ALA A 261 -12.45 -20.54 -58.27
N GLU A 262 -13.08 -19.79 -57.36
CA GLU A 262 -13.10 -19.90 -55.89
C GLU A 262 -11.81 -19.67 -55.08
#